data_AF-A0AAP0NAN7-F1
#
_entry.id   AF-A0AAP0NAN7-F1
#
_cell.length_a   1.000
_cell.length_b   1.000
_cell.length_c   1.000
_cell.angle_alpha   90.00
_cell.angle_beta   90.00
_cell.angle_gamma   90.00
#
_symmetry.space_group_name_H-M   'P 1'
#
loop_
_entity.id
_entity.type
_entity.pdbx_description
1 polymer ?
#
loop_
_entity_poly.entity_id
_entity_poly.type
_entity_poly.pdbx_seq_one_letter_code
_entity_poly.pdbx_strand_id
1 'polypeptide(L)'
;MTFYLNIKLNKGVVEIPPIKIQRNSESLLQNLIAYEQCDGHCTDQLTSYAVFLDCLINTKEDTAVIIGEGIVVPELRTDDMYFLFNMLYNDTIPNNFHYSYSEVTKRINAY
;
A
#
# COMPACT_ATOMS: atom_id res chain seq x y z
N MET A 1 3.27 8.55 -13.20
CA MET A 1 3.08 7.86 -11.91
C MET A 1 4.26 6.94 -11.67
N THR A 2 4.87 6.98 -10.48
CA THR A 2 5.99 6.11 -10.11
C THR A 2 5.71 5.55 -8.73
N PHE A 3 5.71 4.21 -8.60
CA PHE A 3 5.60 3.52 -7.32
C PHE A 3 6.96 2.93 -6.97
N TYR A 4 7.49 3.27 -5.81
CA TYR A 4 8.67 2.63 -5.26
C TYR A 4 8.21 1.61 -4.21
N LEU A 5 8.43 0.33 -4.46
CA LEU A 5 7.94 -0.76 -3.59
C LEU A 5 8.93 -1.11 -2.47
N ASN A 6 10.12 -0.50 -2.47
CA ASN A 6 11.18 -0.78 -1.50
C ASN A 6 10.91 -0.09 -0.17
N ILE A 7 10.33 -0.83 0.76
CA ILE A 7 10.22 -0.44 2.18
C ILE A 7 11.50 -0.87 2.89
N LYS A 8 12.05 0.00 3.75
CA LYS A 8 13.20 -0.35 4.59
C LYS A 8 12.78 -0.34 6.05
N LEU A 9 13.29 -1.30 6.81
CA LEU A 9 13.18 -1.32 8.26
C LEU A 9 14.55 -0.97 8.84
N ASN A 10 14.64 0.14 9.56
CA ASN A 10 15.88 0.61 10.14
C ASN A 10 15.67 0.94 11.63
N LYS A 11 16.26 0.12 12.52
CA LYS A 11 16.19 0.30 13.98
C LYS A 11 14.76 0.49 14.54
N GLY A 12 13.78 -0.19 13.96
CA GLY A 12 12.37 -0.11 14.37
C GLY A 12 11.57 1.00 13.70
N VAL A 13 12.18 1.80 12.82
CA VAL A 13 11.50 2.78 11.97
C VAL A 13 11.26 2.18 10.59
N VAL A 14 10.02 2.30 10.12
CA VAL A 14 9.62 1.89 8.76
C VAL A 14 9.81 3.10 7.85
N GLU A 15 10.74 2.98 6.90
CA GLU A 15 10.96 3.98 5.86
C GLU A 15 10.17 3.57 4.62
N ILE A 16 9.13 4.36 4.31
CA ILE A 16 8.28 4.17 3.14
C ILE A 16 8.64 5.27 2.13
N PRO A 17 8.94 4.91 0.87
CA PRO A 17 9.21 5.91 -0.15
C PRO A 17 7.93 6.71 -0.47
N PRO A 18 8.05 7.99 -0.87
CA PRO A 18 6.88 8.82 -1.17
C PRO A 18 6.02 8.20 -2.28
N ILE A 19 4.72 8.12 -2.01
CA ILE A 19 3.70 7.58 -2.90
C ILE A 19 2.98 8.75 -3.56
N LYS A 20 3.02 8.78 -4.89
CA LYS A 20 2.32 9.77 -5.68
C LYS A 20 1.02 9.20 -6.22
N ILE A 21 -0.09 9.63 -5.65
CA ILE A 21 -1.44 9.20 -6.06
C ILE A 21 -2.03 10.23 -7.03
N GLN A 22 -2.44 9.75 -8.20
CA GLN A 22 -3.12 10.54 -9.23
C GLN A 22 -4.47 9.89 -9.53
N ARG A 23 -5.35 10.58 -10.27
CA ARG A 23 -6.72 10.11 -10.57
C ARG A 23 -6.81 8.70 -11.15
N ASN A 24 -5.79 8.23 -11.86
CA ASN A 24 -5.77 6.89 -12.46
C ASN A 24 -5.03 5.84 -11.60
N SER A 25 -4.49 6.20 -10.43
CA SER A 25 -3.72 5.30 -9.56
C SER A 25 -4.52 4.07 -9.19
N GLU A 26 -5.79 4.26 -8.83
CA GLU A 26 -6.70 3.21 -8.39
C GLU A 26 -6.84 2.13 -9.47
N SER A 27 -7.35 2.52 -10.64
CA SER A 27 -7.56 1.61 -11.78
C SER A 27 -6.27 0.95 -12.25
N LEU A 28 -5.14 1.66 -12.19
CA LEU A 28 -3.85 1.10 -12.58
C LEU A 28 -3.40 0.02 -11.59
N LEU A 29 -3.46 0.31 -10.29
CA LEU A 29 -3.06 -0.64 -9.25
C LEU A 29 -3.95 -1.88 -9.26
N GLN A 30 -5.27 -1.72 -9.40
CA GLN A 30 -6.21 -2.85 -9.51
C GLN A 30 -5.90 -3.73 -10.73
N ASN A 31 -5.62 -3.13 -11.89
CA ASN A 31 -5.26 -3.88 -13.09
C ASN A 31 -3.93 -4.63 -12.93
N LEU A 32 -2.95 -4.02 -12.25
CA LEU A 32 -1.66 -4.67 -12.01
C LEU A 32 -1.77 -5.83 -11.01
N ILE A 33 -2.58 -5.68 -9.95
CA ILE A 33 -2.88 -6.76 -9.00
C ILE A 33 -3.60 -7.90 -9.72
N ALA A 34 -4.60 -7.59 -10.55
CA ALA A 34 -5.30 -8.60 -11.35
C ALA A 34 -4.36 -9.34 -12.31
N TYR A 35 -3.43 -8.63 -12.94
CA TYR A 35 -2.38 -9.23 -13.78
C TYR A 35 -1.49 -10.18 -12.96
N GLU A 36 -1.01 -9.73 -11.80
CA GLU A 36 -0.17 -10.53 -10.89
C GLU A 36 -0.87 -11.82 -10.43
N GLN A 37 -2.16 -11.75 -10.13
CA GLN A 37 -2.95 -12.91 -9.69
C GLN A 37 -3.34 -13.87 -10.81
N CYS A 38 -3.42 -13.39 -12.05
CA CYS A 38 -3.80 -14.18 -13.21
C CYS A 38 -2.60 -14.91 -13.85
N ASP A 39 -1.36 -14.50 -13.55
CA ASP A 39 -0.13 -15.14 -14.03
C ASP A 39 0.62 -15.80 -12.88
N GLY A 40 0.56 -17.12 -12.78
CA GLY A 40 1.25 -17.91 -11.75
C GLY A 40 2.79 -17.84 -11.77
N HIS A 41 3.40 -17.14 -12.75
CA HIS A 41 4.84 -16.85 -12.78
C HIS A 41 5.19 -15.49 -12.18
N CYS A 42 4.21 -14.63 -11.92
CA CYS A 42 4.43 -13.35 -11.27
C CYS A 42 4.66 -13.53 -9.77
N THR A 43 5.48 -12.66 -9.19
CA THR A 43 5.65 -12.56 -7.74
C THR A 43 4.52 -11.74 -7.15
N ASP A 44 4.00 -12.10 -5.98
CA ASP A 44 2.91 -11.37 -5.29
C ASP A 44 3.34 -10.00 -4.71
N GLN A 45 4.26 -9.28 -5.36
CA GLN A 45 4.91 -8.09 -4.83
C GLN A 45 3.96 -6.90 -4.75
N LEU A 46 3.15 -6.65 -5.78
CA LEU A 46 2.18 -5.56 -5.79
C LEU A 46 0.97 -5.88 -4.92
N THR A 47 0.50 -7.12 -4.94
CA THR A 47 -0.58 -7.57 -4.04
C THR A 47 -0.13 -7.41 -2.59
N SER A 48 1.07 -7.88 -2.23
CA SER A 48 1.58 -7.75 -0.87
C SER A 48 1.79 -6.28 -0.46
N TYR A 49 2.20 -5.42 -1.38
CA TYR A 49 2.31 -3.98 -1.13
C TYR A 49 0.93 -3.32 -0.93
N ALA A 50 -0.07 -3.73 -1.69
CA ALA A 50 -1.45 -3.25 -1.52
C ALA A 50 -2.01 -3.64 -0.15
N VAL A 51 -1.80 -4.89 0.29
CA VAL A 51 -2.22 -5.30 1.65
C VAL A 51 -1.44 -4.55 2.73
N PHE A 52 -0.16 -4.28 2.52
CA PHE A 52 0.61 -3.46 3.44
C PHE A 52 0.04 -2.04 3.59
N LEU A 53 -0.31 -1.39 2.48
CA LEU A 53 -0.92 -0.06 2.50
C LEU A 53 -2.30 -0.07 3.16
N ASP A 54 -3.11 -1.10 2.92
CA ASP A 54 -4.40 -1.30 3.58
C ASP A 54 -4.25 -1.40 5.11
N CYS A 55 -3.27 -2.20 5.58
CA CYS A 55 -2.97 -2.32 7.00
C CYS A 55 -2.44 -1.01 7.63
N LEU A 56 -1.72 -0.19 6.84
CA LEU A 56 -1.15 1.07 7.30
C LEU A 56 -2.20 2.20 7.31
N ILE A 57 -3.17 2.16 6.39
CA ILE A 57 -4.16 3.23 6.14
C ILE A 57 -5.56 2.69 6.38
N ASN A 58 -5.81 2.24 7.62
CA ASN A 58 -7.09 1.64 7.99
C ASN A 58 -8.13 2.71 8.35
N THR A 59 -7.69 3.88 8.82
CA THR A 59 -8.56 4.97 9.26
C THR A 59 -8.28 6.30 8.55
N LYS A 60 -9.21 7.24 8.67
CA LYS A 60 -9.02 8.61 8.16
C LYS A 60 -7.89 9.33 8.91
N GLU A 61 -7.73 9.00 10.19
CA GLU A 61 -6.67 9.51 11.05
C GLU A 61 -5.29 9.05 10.56
N ASP A 62 -5.15 7.77 10.21
CA ASP A 62 -3.91 7.22 9.63
C ASP A 62 -3.57 7.92 8.30
N THR A 63 -4.60 8.15 7.48
CA THR A 63 -4.47 8.89 6.22
C THR A 63 -3.91 10.29 6.47
N ALA A 64 -4.40 11.00 7.49
CA ALA A 64 -3.92 12.33 7.85
C ALA A 64 -2.46 12.33 8.35
N VAL A 65 -2.07 11.34 9.15
CA VAL A 65 -0.69 11.18 9.63
C VAL A 65 0.26 10.98 8.47
N ILE A 66 -0.05 10.08 7.54
CA ILE A 66 0.81 9.69 6.42
C ILE A 66 0.98 10.85 5.41
N ILE A 67 -0.05 11.67 5.24
CA ILE A 67 0.05 12.92 4.48
C ILE A 67 0.93 13.93 5.23
N GLY A 68 0.74 14.07 6.54
CA GLY A 68 1.53 14.97 7.40
C GLY A 68 3.02 14.63 7.38
N GLU A 69 3.37 13.35 7.38
CA GLU A 69 4.74 12.83 7.27
C GLU A 69 5.28 12.89 5.82
N GLY A 70 4.48 13.33 4.84
CA GLY A 70 4.90 13.45 3.45
C GLY A 70 5.10 12.12 2.72
N ILE A 71 4.64 11.02 3.31
CA ILE A 71 4.69 9.68 2.71
C ILE A 71 3.73 9.61 1.54
N VAL A 72 2.56 10.23 1.63
CA VAL A 72 1.63 10.39 0.51
C VAL A 72 1.52 11.87 0.17
N VAL A 73 1.75 12.20 -1.10
CA VAL A 73 1.54 13.56 -1.61
C VAL A 73 0.17 13.62 -2.29
N PRO A 74 -0.85 14.24 -1.66
CA PRO A 74 -2.16 14.37 -2.27
C PRO A 74 -2.11 15.23 -3.53
N GLU A 75 -2.47 14.65 -4.68
CA GLU A 75 -3.03 15.41 -5.81
C GLU A 75 -4.58 15.42 -5.78
N LEU A 76 -5.18 14.74 -4.79
CA LEU A 76 -6.62 14.60 -4.55
C LEU A 76 -6.99 15.10 -3.15
N ARG A 77 -8.29 15.27 -2.87
CA ARG A 77 -8.76 15.62 -1.52
C ARG A 77 -8.50 14.44 -0.57
N THR A 78 -8.30 14.73 0.70
CA THR A 78 -8.01 13.71 1.74
C THR A 78 -9.06 12.60 1.82
N ASP A 79 -10.34 12.94 1.70
CA ASP A 79 -11.42 11.94 1.69
C ASP A 79 -11.32 10.99 0.49
N ASP A 80 -10.92 11.48 -0.69
CA ASP A 80 -10.80 10.67 -1.91
C ASP A 80 -9.66 9.65 -1.78
N MET A 81 -8.59 9.96 -1.03
CA MET A 81 -7.49 9.03 -0.80
C MET A 81 -7.87 7.88 0.11
N TYR A 82 -8.61 8.15 1.20
CA TYR A 82 -9.10 7.09 2.08
C TYR A 82 -9.95 6.07 1.30
N PHE A 83 -10.86 6.55 0.46
CA PHE A 83 -11.64 5.68 -0.42
C PHE A 83 -10.77 4.92 -1.41
N LEU A 84 -9.76 5.58 -1.99
CA LEU A 84 -8.84 4.94 -2.93
C LEU A 84 -8.08 3.79 -2.26
N PHE A 85 -7.52 3.98 -1.05
CA PHE A 85 -6.80 2.92 -0.35
C PHE A 85 -7.69 1.73 0.03
N ASN A 86 -8.88 1.99 0.59
CA ASN A 86 -9.85 0.93 0.88
C ASN A 86 -10.33 0.18 -0.37
N MET A 87 -10.35 0.83 -1.53
CA MET A 87 -10.74 0.18 -2.79
C MET A 87 -9.60 -0.59 -3.48
N LEU A 88 -8.35 -0.37 -3.07
CA LEU A 88 -7.21 -1.14 -3.60
C LEU A 88 -7.22 -2.58 -3.09
N TYR A 89 -7.83 -2.82 -1.93
CA TYR A 89 -7.90 -4.13 -1.29
C TYR A 89 -9.36 -4.61 -1.24
N ASN A 90 -9.67 -5.63 -2.03
CA ASN A 90 -11.02 -6.20 -2.10
C ASN A 90 -11.00 -7.66 -1.57
N ASP A 91 -10.52 -7.83 -0.34
CA ASP A 91 -10.32 -9.14 0.32
C ASP A 91 -9.45 -10.13 -0.46
N THR A 92 -8.55 -9.60 -1.29
CA THR A 92 -7.71 -10.42 -2.16
C THR A 92 -6.48 -10.88 -1.39
N ILE A 93 -6.52 -12.12 -0.91
CA ILE A 93 -5.44 -12.73 -0.13
C ILE A 93 -4.30 -13.12 -1.09
N PRO A 94 -3.08 -12.56 -0.96
CA PRO A 94 -1.94 -13.01 -1.76
C PRO A 94 -1.64 -14.47 -1.43
N ASN A 95 -1.33 -15.26 -2.47
CA ASN A 95 -0.99 -16.67 -2.30
C ASN A 95 0.31 -16.85 -1.50
N ASN A 96 1.22 -15.87 -1.60
CA ASN A 96 2.50 -15.85 -0.91
C ASN A 96 2.84 -14.43 -0.43
N PHE A 97 2.41 -14.09 0.78
CA PHE A 97 2.65 -12.76 1.37
C PHE A 97 4.15 -12.46 1.46
N HIS A 98 4.62 -11.46 0.73
CA HIS A 98 6.05 -11.20 0.61
C HIS A 98 6.65 -10.82 1.98
N TYR A 99 7.77 -11.48 2.32
CA TYR A 99 8.34 -11.51 3.68
C TYR A 99 8.58 -10.12 4.28
N SER A 100 9.10 -9.19 3.47
CA SER A 100 9.40 -7.82 3.91
C SER A 100 8.16 -7.05 4.38
N TYR A 101 6.98 -7.33 3.81
CA TYR A 101 5.73 -6.69 4.24
C TYR A 101 5.16 -7.42 5.45
N SER A 102 5.28 -8.75 5.51
CA SER A 102 4.76 -9.55 6.63
C SER A 102 5.35 -9.16 7.99
N GLU A 103 6.65 -8.81 8.03
CA GLU A 103 7.33 -8.43 9.26
C GLU A 103 6.91 -7.03 9.74
N VAL A 104 6.65 -6.13 8.80
CA VAL A 104 6.22 -4.77 9.10
C VAL A 104 4.75 -4.76 9.54
N THR A 105 3.86 -5.45 8.83
CA THR A 105 2.44 -5.55 9.17
C THR A 105 2.21 -6.15 10.55
N LYS A 106 2.96 -7.21 10.93
CA LYS A 106 2.90 -7.80 12.27
C LYS A 106 3.31 -6.83 13.38
N ARG A 107 4.22 -5.89 13.11
CA ARG A 107 4.67 -4.90 14.09
C ARG A 107 3.73 -3.71 14.21
N ILE A 108 3.17 -3.24 13.09
CA ILE A 108 2.18 -2.16 13.08
C ILE A 108 0.94 -2.57 13.88
N ASN A 109 0.46 -3.81 13.69
CA ASN A 109 -0.71 -4.33 14.41
C ASN A 109 -0.44 -4.80 15.85
N ALA A 110 0.79 -4.67 16.36
CA ALA A 110 1.16 -5.06 17.73
C ALA A 110 1.09 -3.91 18.75
N TYR A 111 0.69 -2.72 18.30
CA TYR A 111 0.48 -1.50 19.10
C TYR A 111 -0.96 -1.02 18.96
#